data_AF-A0A317G4F3-F1
#
_entry.id   AF-A0A317G4F3-F1
#
_cell.length_a   1.000
_cell.length_b   1.000
_cell.length_c   1.000
_cell.angle_alpha   90.00
_cell.angle_beta   90.00
_cell.angle_gamma   90.00
#
_symmetry.space_group_name_H-M   'P 1'
#
loop_
_entity.id
_entity.type
_entity.pdbx_description
1 polymer ?
#
loop_
_entity_poly.entity_id
_entity_poly.type
_entity_poly.pdbx_seq_one_letter_code
_entity_poly.pdbx_strand_id
1 'polypeptide(L)'
;MIIFYLLIIIFIIRHIVIEVNNQKLRNPKNENEDIKTIDGITYLIKDNSSYVMYKLDSAFTSKYLKSWTFTKKSNTEGELVFGALNIATNGSGNKDYGHTYNVKIESFGDNTLLHMTYIGKNGIGTMGPSKLLTQAYHFFMLEQFDVLEIRENSNEHD
;
A
#
# COMPACT_ATOMS: atom_id res chain seq x y z
N MET A 1 -11.11 34.49 -29.53
CA MET A 1 -9.84 33.75 -29.69
C MET A 1 -9.02 33.69 -28.41
N ILE A 2 -8.69 34.81 -27.77
CA ILE A 2 -7.79 34.85 -26.59
C ILE A 2 -8.27 33.95 -25.43
N ILE A 3 -9.57 33.97 -25.11
CA ILE A 3 -10.16 33.14 -24.04
C ILE A 3 -10.03 31.64 -24.33
N PHE A 4 -10.13 31.24 -25.60
CA PHE A 4 -10.01 29.84 -26.02
C PHE A 4 -8.58 29.32 -25.85
N TYR A 5 -7.57 30.13 -26.19
CA TYR A 5 -6.16 29.79 -25.94
C TYR A 5 -5.85 29.68 -24.44
N LEU A 6 -6.44 30.54 -23.60
CA LEU A 6 -6.27 30.50 -22.15
C LEU A 6 -6.81 29.20 -21.54
N LEU A 7 -7.96 28.72 -22.01
CA LEU A 7 -8.53 27.44 -21.56
C LEU A 7 -7.66 26.25 -21.97
N ILE A 8 -7.10 26.26 -23.18
CA ILE A 8 -6.19 25.21 -23.66
C ILE A 8 -4.91 25.19 -22.82
N ILE A 9 -4.33 26.35 -22.51
CA ILE A 9 -3.11 26.43 -21.68
C ILE A 9 -3.37 25.89 -20.27
N ILE A 10 -4.50 26.26 -19.65
CA ILE A 10 -4.87 25.76 -18.32
C ILE A 10 -5.08 24.23 -18.36
N PHE A 11 -5.70 23.71 -19.42
CA PHE A 11 -5.90 22.27 -19.59
C PHE A 11 -4.58 21.51 -19.73
N ILE A 12 -3.66 22.01 -20.56
CA ILE A 12 -2.32 21.40 -20.76
C ILE A 12 -1.53 21.43 -19.45
N ILE A 13 -1.51 22.55 -18.73
CA ILE A 13 -0.82 22.66 -17.44
C ILE A 13 -1.42 21.67 -16.43
N ARG A 14 -2.75 21.58 -16.33
CA ARG A 14 -3.42 20.59 -15.49
C ARG A 14 -3.02 19.17 -15.85
N HIS A 15 -3.02 18.84 -17.14
CA HIS A 15 -2.69 17.49 -17.60
C HIS A 15 -1.23 17.14 -17.29
N ILE A 16 -0.29 18.07 -17.50
CA ILE A 16 1.13 17.87 -17.15
C ILE A 16 1.29 17.69 -15.63
N VAL A 17 0.63 18.50 -14.81
CA VAL A 17 0.72 18.36 -13.33
C VAL A 17 0.15 17.02 -12.86
N ILE A 18 -0.95 16.56 -13.45
CA ILE A 18 -1.53 15.24 -13.15
C ILE A 18 -0.58 14.13 -13.60
N GLU A 19 -0.05 14.21 -14.82
CA GLU A 19 0.87 13.20 -15.37
C GLU A 19 2.15 13.13 -14.54
N VAL A 20 2.76 14.27 -14.18
CA VAL A 20 3.99 14.34 -13.39
C VAL A 20 3.78 13.87 -11.95
N ASN A 21 2.66 14.22 -11.32
CA ASN A 21 2.36 13.73 -9.96
C ASN A 21 2.04 12.23 -9.96
N ASN A 22 1.32 11.74 -10.97
CA ASN A 22 1.09 10.31 -11.16
C ASN A 22 2.38 9.58 -11.53
N GLN A 23 3.30 10.22 -12.26
CA GLN A 23 4.63 9.71 -12.53
C GLN A 23 5.50 9.64 -11.28
N LYS A 24 5.37 10.55 -10.30
CA LYS A 24 6.09 10.41 -9.03
C LYS A 24 5.64 9.22 -8.18
N LEU A 25 4.38 8.79 -8.34
CA LEU A 25 3.87 7.52 -7.80
C LEU A 25 4.22 6.32 -8.69
N ARG A 26 4.22 6.49 -10.02
CA ARG A 26 4.56 5.47 -11.03
C ARG A 26 6.06 5.32 -11.31
N ASN A 27 6.91 6.14 -10.71
CA ASN A 27 8.36 6.07 -10.85
C ASN A 27 9.01 5.73 -9.50
N PRO A 28 8.72 4.54 -8.93
CA PRO A 28 9.73 3.87 -8.14
C PRO A 28 10.85 3.51 -9.11
N LYS A 29 12.11 3.71 -8.74
CA LYS A 29 13.27 3.45 -9.60
C LYS A 29 13.49 1.96 -9.97
N ASN A 30 12.50 1.09 -9.77
CA ASN A 30 12.55 -0.34 -10.01
C ASN A 30 11.26 -0.83 -10.68
N GLU A 31 11.38 -1.37 -11.88
CA GLU A 31 10.32 -2.13 -12.55
C GLU A 31 9.88 -3.35 -11.72
N ASN A 32 10.74 -3.81 -10.80
CA ASN A 32 10.47 -4.90 -9.84
C ASN A 32 9.42 -4.55 -8.77
N GLU A 33 9.00 -3.29 -8.64
CA GLU A 33 8.03 -2.83 -7.62
C GLU A 33 6.62 -2.60 -8.21
N ASP A 34 6.38 -2.92 -9.49
CA ASP A 34 5.06 -2.83 -10.11
C ASP A 34 4.15 -4.02 -9.71
N ILE A 35 3.70 -4.01 -8.46
CA ILE A 35 2.83 -5.07 -7.95
C ILE A 35 1.36 -4.89 -8.41
N LYS A 36 0.74 -6.01 -8.81
CA LYS A 36 -0.67 -6.04 -9.27
C LYS A 36 -1.67 -6.20 -8.12
N THR A 37 -1.27 -6.85 -7.04
CA THR A 37 -2.07 -7.06 -5.83
C THR A 37 -1.15 -7.19 -4.62
N ILE A 38 -1.62 -6.77 -3.44
CA ILE A 38 -0.98 -7.11 -2.15
C ILE A 38 -1.66 -8.30 -1.45
N ASP A 39 -2.74 -8.82 -2.03
CA ASP A 39 -3.39 -10.03 -1.56
C ASP A 39 -2.47 -11.25 -1.78
N GLY A 40 -2.23 -12.01 -0.72
CA GLY A 40 -1.31 -13.15 -0.71
C GLY A 40 0.16 -12.78 -0.58
N ILE A 41 0.53 -11.50 -0.51
CA ILE A 41 1.93 -11.11 -0.26
C ILE A 41 2.33 -11.50 1.15
N THR A 42 3.55 -12.04 1.27
CA THR A 42 4.24 -12.24 2.54
C THR A 42 5.44 -11.32 2.62
N TYR A 43 5.52 -10.50 3.67
CA TYR A 43 6.64 -9.63 3.94
C TYR A 43 7.55 -10.29 4.97
N LEU A 44 8.84 -10.42 4.69
CA LEU A 44 9.83 -10.79 5.69
C LEU A 44 10.32 -9.51 6.37
N ILE A 45 10.04 -9.36 7.66
CA ILE A 45 10.32 -8.14 8.43
C ILE A 45 11.45 -8.42 9.41
N LYS A 46 12.45 -7.54 9.43
CA LYS A 46 13.63 -7.62 10.31
C LYS A 46 13.34 -7.17 11.76
N ASP A 47 12.25 -7.69 12.33
CA ASP A 47 11.81 -7.46 13.70
C ASP A 47 11.12 -8.73 14.23
N ASN A 48 10.98 -8.85 15.56
CA ASN A 48 10.23 -9.94 16.17
C ASN A 48 8.70 -9.72 16.12
N SER A 49 7.95 -10.81 16.19
CA SER A 49 6.48 -10.84 16.07
C SER A 49 5.77 -9.86 17.02
N SER A 50 6.24 -9.76 18.27
CA SER A 50 5.64 -8.86 19.26
C SER A 50 5.83 -7.39 18.91
N TYR A 51 7.02 -7.03 18.42
CA TYR A 51 7.31 -5.65 17.99
C TYR A 51 6.56 -5.30 16.71
N VAL A 52 6.46 -6.23 15.75
CA VAL A 52 5.64 -6.02 14.54
C VAL A 52 4.19 -5.77 14.91
N MET A 53 3.61 -6.57 15.81
CA MET A 53 2.24 -6.38 16.29
C MET A 53 2.05 -5.05 17.03
N TYR A 54 3.00 -4.67 17.90
CA TYR A 54 3.00 -3.37 18.57
C TYR A 54 3.04 -2.20 17.56
N LYS A 55 3.83 -2.36 16.49
CA LYS A 55 3.97 -1.35 15.44
C LYS A 55 2.71 -1.25 14.58
N LEU A 56 2.02 -2.36 14.34
CA LEU A 56 0.71 -2.33 13.69
C LEU A 56 -0.34 -1.67 14.58
N ASP A 57 -0.30 -1.87 15.91
CA ASP A 57 -1.28 -1.31 16.84
C ASP A 57 -1.03 0.18 17.17
N SER A 58 0.18 0.66 16.93
CA SER A 58 0.58 2.04 17.21
C SER A 58 0.41 2.93 15.98
N ALA A 59 -0.15 4.13 16.14
CA ALA A 59 -0.32 5.04 15.01
C ALA A 59 1.03 5.59 14.50
N PHE A 60 1.30 5.41 13.21
CA PHE A 60 2.46 5.95 12.50
C PHE A 60 2.04 6.79 11.31
N THR A 61 2.85 7.80 11.00
CA THR A 61 2.66 8.65 9.82
C THR A 61 3.16 7.94 8.56
N SER A 62 2.45 8.12 7.46
CA SER A 62 2.86 7.63 6.14
C SER A 62 2.87 8.78 5.15
N LYS A 63 3.79 8.78 4.19
CA LYS A 63 3.76 9.71 3.05
C LYS A 63 2.71 9.32 2.00
N TYR A 64 2.27 8.07 1.97
CA TYR A 64 1.32 7.55 0.97
C TYR A 64 -0.12 7.57 1.46
N LEU A 65 -0.35 7.25 2.73
CA LEU A 65 -1.70 7.09 3.29
C LEU A 65 -2.03 8.17 4.31
N LYS A 66 -3.26 8.69 4.21
CA LYS A 66 -3.83 9.68 5.11
C LYS A 66 -4.29 9.07 6.43
N SER A 67 -4.80 7.84 6.36
CA SER A 67 -5.26 7.11 7.53
C SER A 67 -5.15 5.62 7.29
N TRP A 68 -5.03 4.89 8.38
CA TRP A 68 -5.15 3.45 8.44
C TRP A 68 -5.60 3.09 9.86
N THR A 69 -6.19 1.92 10.05
CA THR A 69 -6.55 1.42 11.38
C THR A 69 -6.20 -0.05 11.47
N PHE A 70 -5.62 -0.44 12.60
CA PHE A 70 -5.39 -1.84 12.91
C PHE A 70 -6.28 -2.27 14.07
N THR A 71 -6.92 -3.42 13.92
CA THR A 71 -7.73 -4.04 14.96
C THR A 71 -7.10 -5.38 15.31
N LYS A 72 -6.45 -5.46 16.47
CA LYS A 72 -5.86 -6.70 16.96
C LYS A 72 -6.94 -7.75 17.26
N LYS A 73 -6.82 -8.95 16.70
CA LYS A 73 -7.67 -10.11 17.00
C LYS A 73 -7.02 -11.09 17.97
N SER A 74 -5.70 -11.27 17.84
CA SER A 74 -4.90 -12.13 18.70
C SER A 74 -3.46 -11.61 18.77
N ASN A 75 -2.56 -12.32 19.44
CA ASN A 75 -1.13 -11.95 19.46
C ASN A 75 -0.44 -12.12 18.12
N THR A 76 -1.05 -12.82 17.17
CA THR A 76 -0.48 -13.11 15.85
C THR A 76 -1.39 -12.72 14.68
N GLU A 77 -2.56 -12.15 14.95
CA GLU A 77 -3.54 -11.83 13.91
C GLU A 77 -4.26 -10.51 14.20
N GLY A 78 -4.65 -9.82 13.13
CA GLY A 78 -5.47 -8.62 13.21
C GLY A 78 -5.99 -8.18 11.84
N GLU A 79 -6.79 -7.13 11.82
CA GLU A 79 -7.31 -6.54 10.59
C GLU A 79 -6.69 -5.16 10.37
N LEU A 80 -6.12 -4.96 9.18
CA LEU A 80 -5.59 -3.68 8.74
C LEU A 80 -6.52 -3.09 7.70
N VAL A 81 -7.11 -1.94 8.01
CA VAL A 81 -7.96 -1.16 7.10
C VAL A 81 -7.15 0.01 6.58
N PHE A 82 -6.96 0.07 5.27
CA PHE A 82 -6.28 1.19 4.64
C PHE A 82 -7.26 2.30 4.24
N GLY A 83 -6.88 3.54 4.56
CA GLY A 83 -7.65 4.73 4.22
C GLY A 83 -7.23 5.37 2.90
N ALA A 84 -7.63 6.64 2.75
CA ALA A 84 -7.37 7.40 1.54
C ALA A 84 -5.89 7.74 1.36
N LEU A 85 -5.49 8.04 0.12
CA LEU A 85 -4.15 8.53 -0.19
C LEU A 85 -3.93 9.94 0.37
N ASN A 86 -2.68 10.28 0.73
CA ASN A 86 -2.29 11.65 1.09
C ASN A 86 -2.28 12.61 -0.11
N ILE A 87 -2.13 12.10 -1.32
CA ILE A 87 -2.12 12.91 -2.53
C ILE A 87 -3.56 13.21 -2.89
N ALA A 88 -4.04 14.38 -2.44
CA ALA A 88 -5.30 14.95 -2.86
C ALA A 88 -5.24 15.24 -4.38
N THR A 89 -5.65 14.28 -5.20
CA THR A 89 -6.08 14.58 -6.57
C THR A 89 -7.24 15.56 -6.47
N ASN A 90 -6.99 16.79 -6.92
CA ASN A 90 -7.92 17.90 -7.00
C ASN A 90 -9.40 17.49 -7.16
N GLY A 91 -10.19 17.71 -6.11
CA GLY A 91 -11.61 18.10 -6.24
C GLY A 91 -12.67 16.99 -6.28
N SER A 92 -12.32 15.72 -6.38
CA SER A 92 -13.27 14.63 -6.08
C SER A 92 -12.55 13.61 -5.22
N GLY A 93 -13.02 13.45 -3.97
CA GLY A 93 -12.45 12.46 -3.07
C GLY A 93 -12.42 11.12 -3.76
N ASN A 94 -11.24 10.52 -3.89
CA ASN A 94 -11.13 9.13 -4.30
C ASN A 94 -12.03 8.34 -3.35
N LYS A 95 -13.12 7.72 -3.84
CA LYS A 95 -14.04 6.88 -3.05
C LYS A 95 -13.52 5.44 -2.94
N ASP A 96 -12.35 5.20 -3.49
CA ASP A 96 -11.62 3.95 -3.40
C ASP A 96 -10.67 3.99 -2.21
N TYR A 97 -11.19 3.64 -1.03
CA TYR A 97 -10.48 3.48 0.25
C TYR A 97 -11.31 2.61 1.19
N GLY A 98 -10.75 2.21 2.33
CA GLY A 98 -11.41 1.30 3.28
C GLY A 98 -11.25 -0.17 2.89
N HIS A 99 -10.15 -0.49 2.20
CA HIS A 99 -9.80 -1.87 1.87
C HIS A 99 -9.19 -2.53 3.10
N THR A 100 -9.76 -3.67 3.48
CA THR A 100 -9.39 -4.40 4.68
C THR A 100 -8.62 -5.65 4.32
N TYR A 101 -7.53 -5.87 5.04
CA TYR A 101 -6.69 -7.05 4.96
C TYR A 101 -6.65 -7.73 6.31
N ASN A 102 -6.78 -9.05 6.31
CA ASN A 102 -6.34 -9.87 7.43
C ASN A 102 -4.82 -9.93 7.41
N VAL A 103 -4.23 -9.62 8.56
CA VAL A 103 -2.80 -9.72 8.81
C VAL A 103 -2.58 -10.92 9.71
N LYS A 104 -1.70 -11.82 9.28
CA LYS A 104 -1.20 -12.91 10.12
C LYS A 104 0.31 -12.82 10.21
N ILE A 105 0.85 -12.91 11.42
CA ILE A 105 2.29 -12.93 11.64
C ILE A 105 2.76 -14.30 12.09
N GLU A 106 3.93 -14.68 11.63
CA GLU A 106 4.62 -15.92 11.97
C GLU A 106 6.10 -15.62 12.26
N SER A 107 6.63 -16.18 13.34
CA SER A 107 8.04 -16.01 13.67
C SER A 107 8.91 -16.82 12.71
N PHE A 108 9.98 -16.20 12.19
CA PHE A 108 10.92 -16.82 11.27
C PHE A 108 12.36 -16.51 11.69
N GLY A 109 12.91 -17.36 12.56
CA GLY A 109 14.20 -17.08 13.22
C GLY A 109 14.11 -15.80 14.06
N ASP A 110 15.03 -14.87 13.82
CA ASP A 110 15.05 -13.53 14.44
C ASP A 110 14.13 -12.51 13.72
N ASN A 111 13.46 -12.94 12.65
CA ASN A 111 12.58 -12.13 11.81
C ASN A 111 11.12 -12.55 11.95
N THR A 112 10.23 -11.84 11.26
CA THR A 112 8.79 -12.12 11.22
C THR A 112 8.29 -12.19 9.79
N LEU A 113 7.53 -13.21 9.45
CA LEU A 113 6.72 -13.25 8.23
C LEU A 113 5.38 -12.57 8.52
N LEU A 114 5.01 -11.58 7.72
CA LEU A 114 3.73 -10.91 7.76
C LEU A 114 2.95 -11.22 6.49
N HIS A 115 1.89 -12.01 6.64
CA HIS A 115 1.00 -12.41 5.56
C HIS A 115 -0.17 -11.44 5.46
N MET A 116 -0.44 -11.00 4.24
CA MET A 116 -1.58 -10.13 3.91
C MET A 116 -2.62 -10.93 3.11
N THR A 117 -3.87 -10.94 3.59
CA THR A 117 -4.99 -11.56 2.86
C THR A 117 -6.11 -10.56 2.73
N TYR A 118 -6.54 -10.27 1.51
CA TYR A 118 -7.63 -9.34 1.27
C TYR A 118 -8.95 -9.94 1.73
N ILE A 119 -9.69 -9.21 2.57
CA ILE A 119 -11.00 -9.67 3.07
C ILE A 119 -12.17 -8.81 2.56
N GLY A 120 -11.89 -7.68 1.92
CA GLY A 120 -12.88 -6.86 1.24
C GLY A 120 -12.84 -5.38 1.62
N LYS A 121 -13.76 -4.62 1.06
CA LYS A 121 -13.92 -3.17 1.33
C LYS A 121 -15.12 -2.94 2.24
N ASN A 122 -14.89 -2.44 3.46
CA ASN A 122 -15.91 -2.23 4.49
C ASN A 122 -16.88 -3.43 4.67
N GLY A 123 -16.42 -4.66 4.47
CA GLY A 123 -17.23 -5.88 4.57
C GLY A 123 -18.28 -6.13 3.47
N ILE A 124 -18.32 -5.33 2.39
CA ILE A 124 -19.42 -5.39 1.39
C ILE A 124 -18.95 -5.68 -0.05
N GLY A 125 -17.64 -5.60 -0.35
CA GLY A 125 -17.14 -5.80 -1.72
C GLY A 125 -15.92 -6.72 -1.81
N THR A 126 -15.93 -7.63 -2.78
CA THR A 126 -14.80 -8.49 -3.16
C THR A 126 -13.87 -7.85 -4.20
N MET A 127 -14.25 -6.70 -4.76
CA MET A 127 -13.40 -5.99 -5.71
C MET A 127 -12.18 -5.43 -4.98
N GLY A 128 -11.00 -5.85 -5.41
CA GLY A 128 -9.71 -5.38 -4.88
C GLY A 128 -9.48 -3.89 -5.12
N PRO A 129 -8.49 -3.29 -4.44
CA PRO A 129 -8.12 -1.90 -4.66
C PRO A 129 -7.66 -1.64 -6.09
N SER A 130 -7.82 -0.40 -6.55
CA SER A 130 -7.17 0.07 -7.77
C SER A 130 -5.65 -0.08 -7.71
N LYS A 131 -4.99 -0.23 -8.88
CA LYS A 131 -3.53 -0.38 -8.99
C LYS A 131 -2.76 0.68 -8.19
N LEU A 132 -3.21 1.93 -8.23
CA LEU A 132 -2.58 3.02 -7.50
C LEU A 132 -2.64 2.82 -5.97
N LEU A 133 -3.77 2.36 -5.44
CA LEU A 133 -3.90 2.04 -4.02
C LEU A 133 -3.08 0.81 -3.65
N THR A 134 -3.11 -0.23 -4.49
CA THR A 134 -2.28 -1.42 -4.30
C THR A 134 -0.80 -1.03 -4.11
N GLN A 135 -0.27 -0.21 -5.01
CA GLN A 135 1.10 0.29 -4.92
C GLN A 135 1.31 1.12 -3.64
N ALA A 136 0.38 2.02 -3.31
CA ALA A 136 0.47 2.82 -2.09
C ALA A 136 0.45 1.97 -0.81
N TYR A 137 -0.34 0.90 -0.76
CA TYR A 137 -0.40 -0.02 0.38
C TYR A 137 0.89 -0.82 0.52
N HIS A 138 1.47 -1.26 -0.60
CA HIS A 138 2.77 -1.91 -0.58
C HIS A 138 3.88 -0.97 -0.12
N PHE A 139 3.93 0.25 -0.65
CA PHE A 139 4.91 1.22 -0.19
C PHE A 139 4.70 1.67 1.25
N PHE A 140 3.46 1.66 1.73
CA PHE A 140 3.19 1.83 3.16
C PHE A 140 3.90 0.73 3.96
N MET A 141 3.79 -0.54 3.57
CA MET A 141 4.48 -1.63 4.28
C MET A 141 6.00 -1.46 4.25
N LEU A 142 6.58 -1.09 3.10
CA LEU A 142 8.02 -0.82 2.97
C LEU A 142 8.47 0.45 3.74
N GLU A 143 7.58 1.41 3.94
CA GLU A 143 7.83 2.61 4.74
C GLU A 143 7.78 2.31 6.23
N GLN A 144 6.82 1.47 6.66
CA GLN A 144 6.61 1.16 8.06
C GLN A 144 7.54 0.07 8.57
N PHE A 145 8.07 -0.80 7.73
CA PHE A 145 8.86 -1.96 8.14
C PHE A 145 10.17 -2.07 7.35
N ASP A 146 11.24 -2.53 8.02
CA ASP A 146 12.46 -2.95 7.34
C ASP A 146 12.22 -4.33 6.70
N VAL A 147 11.65 -4.30 5.49
CA VAL A 147 11.27 -5.49 4.73
C VAL A 147 12.47 -6.02 3.96
N LEU A 148 12.75 -7.31 4.15
CA LEU A 148 13.77 -8.06 3.45
C LEU A 148 13.16 -8.72 2.21
N GLU A 149 13.90 -8.69 1.10
CA GLU A 149 13.53 -9.41 -0.12
C GLU A 149 13.54 -10.92 0.15
N ILE A 150 12.38 -11.58 -0.01
CA ILE A 150 12.31 -13.04 0.00
C ILE A 150 12.82 -13.52 -1.35
N ARG A 151 14.10 -13.83 -1.45
CA ARG A 151 14.61 -14.59 -2.60
C ARG A 151 14.14 -16.02 -2.41
N GLU A 152 13.17 -16.44 -3.19
CA GLU A 152 12.93 -17.87 -3.38
C GLU A 152 14.23 -18.45 -3.94
N ASN A 153 14.97 -19.18 -3.11
CA ASN A 153 15.97 -20.09 -3.63
C ASN A 153 15.20 -21.15 -4.40
N SER A 154 15.13 -20.97 -5.72
CA SER A 154 14.84 -22.05 -6.66
C SER A 154 15.99 -23.06 -6.57
N ASN A 155 16.04 -23.83 -5.49
CA ASN A 155 16.92 -24.98 -5.40
C ASN A 155 16.37 -26.05 -6.34
N GLU A 156 17.08 -26.22 -7.45
CA GLU A 156 17.69 -27.50 -7.82
C GLU A 156 16.91 -28.73 -7.34
N HIS A 157 16.13 -29.29 -8.25
CA HIS A 157 15.96 -30.73 -8.29
C HIS A 157 16.75 -31.27 -9.49
N ASP A 158 17.84 -31.93 -9.12
CA ASP A 158 18.53 -32.99 -9.87
C ASP A 158 17.55 -34.01 -10.47
#